data_AF-A0A5B7RBA4-F1
#
_entry.id   AF-A0A5B7RBA4-F1
#
_cell.length_a   1.000
_cell.length_b   1.000
_cell.length_c   1.000
_cell.angle_alpha   90.00
_cell.angle_beta   90.00
_cell.angle_gamma   90.00
#
_symmetry.space_group_name_H-M   'P 1'
#
loop_
_entity.id
_entity.type
_entity.pdbx_description
1 polymer ?
#
loop_
_entity_poly.entity_id
_entity_poly.type
_entity_poly.pdbx_seq_one_letter_code
_entity_poly.pdbx_strand_id
1 'polypeptide(L)' 'MTDDASTSQDSSMLEAVQGVVDRVSSYQDGAPEGTVRHELLAGLDSAGIRLEDAEVTRLADAIEEQHGAVDAASVLGG' A
#
# COMPACT_ATOMS: atom_id res chain seq x y z
N MET A 1 3.54 10.10 29.36
CA MET A 1 4.39 10.62 28.28
C MET A 1 4.96 9.41 27.58
N THR A 2 4.16 8.76 26.74
CA THR A 2 4.57 7.50 26.07
C THR A 2 3.92 7.31 24.69
N ASP A 3 3.29 8.34 24.11
CA ASP A 3 2.56 8.22 22.83
C ASP A 3 3.37 8.64 21.59
N ASP A 4 4.67 8.93 21.73
CA ASP A 4 5.52 9.41 20.60
C ASP A 4 6.09 8.27 19.73
N ALA A 5 6.28 7.07 20.33
CA ALA A 5 6.87 5.93 19.65
C ALA A 5 5.90 5.21 18.69
N SER A 6 4.61 5.16 19.03
CA SER A 6 3.60 4.47 18.21
C SER A 6 3.35 5.23 16.89
N THR A 7 3.16 6.56 16.95
CA THR A 7 2.95 7.38 15.74
C THR A 7 4.14 7.37 14.79
N SER A 8 5.36 7.26 15.32
CA SER A 8 6.57 7.17 14.50
C SER A 8 6.70 5.82 13.78
N GLN A 9 6.26 4.73 14.41
CA GLN A 9 6.17 3.42 13.74
C GLN A 9 5.07 3.40 12.69
N ASP A 10 3.90 3.98 12.98
CA ASP A 10 2.79 4.09 12.03
C ASP A 10 3.21 4.91 10.80
N SER A 11 3.90 6.04 11.00
CA SER A 11 4.41 6.88 9.90
C SER A 11 5.44 6.13 9.05
N SER A 12 6.38 5.41 9.66
CA SER A 12 7.39 4.64 8.93
C SER A 12 6.77 3.47 8.16
N MET A 13 5.74 2.83 8.71
CA MET A 13 4.98 1.78 8.03
C MET A 13 4.22 2.36 6.84
N LEU A 14 3.54 3.49 7.02
CA LEU A 14 2.80 4.16 5.96
C LEU A 14 3.71 4.63 4.83
N GLU A 15 4.89 5.18 5.12
CA GLU A 15 5.89 5.54 4.10
C GLU A 15 6.34 4.32 3.30
N ALA A 16 6.57 3.19 3.97
CA ALA A 16 7.00 1.97 3.30
C ALA A 16 5.87 1.33 2.48
N VAL A 17 4.62 1.36 2.96
CA VAL A 17 3.44 0.97 2.17
C VAL A 17 3.30 1.90 0.95
N GLN A 18 3.44 3.21 1.13
CA GLN A 18 3.35 4.19 0.05
C GLN A 18 4.40 3.91 -1.04
N GLY A 19 5.65 3.57 -0.66
CA GLY A 19 6.67 3.20 -1.63
C GLY A 19 6.33 1.95 -2.46
N VAL A 20 5.64 0.96 -1.85
CA VAL A 20 5.13 -0.21 -2.58
C VAL A 20 3.99 0.21 -3.51
N VAL A 21 3.04 1.00 -3.04
CA VAL A 21 1.91 1.53 -3.81
C VAL A 21 2.40 2.31 -5.03
N ASP A 22 3.36 3.22 -4.87
CA ASP A 22 3.94 4.01 -5.96
C ASP A 22 4.60 3.12 -7.02
N ARG A 23 5.33 2.08 -6.57
CA ARG A 23 5.95 1.10 -7.45
C ARG A 23 4.91 0.35 -8.27
N VAL A 24 3.88 -0.20 -7.62
CA VAL A 24 2.83 -0.96 -8.30
C VAL A 24 2.02 -0.07 -9.25
N SER A 25 1.67 1.15 -8.82
CA SER A 25 0.98 2.16 -9.63
C SER A 25 1.76 2.51 -10.91
N SER A 26 3.09 2.59 -10.83
CA SER A 26 3.93 2.95 -11.98
C SER A 26 3.99 1.90 -13.10
N TYR A 27 3.66 0.64 -12.81
CA TYR A 27 3.69 -0.47 -13.79
C TYR A 27 2.28 -0.91 -14.25
N GLN A 28 1.22 -0.32 -13.69
CA GLN A 28 -0.16 -0.67 -14.01
C GLN A 28 -0.56 -0.38 -15.46
N ASP A 29 0.14 0.53 -16.14
CA ASP A 29 -0.05 0.86 -17.56
C ASP A 29 0.40 -0.32 -18.46
N GLY A 30 -0.36 -1.42 -18.42
CA GLY A 30 -0.10 -2.67 -19.15
C GLY A 30 -0.11 -3.96 -18.32
N ALA A 31 -0.33 -3.91 -17.00
CA ALA A 31 -0.41 -5.12 -16.18
C ALA A 31 -1.75 -5.87 -16.41
N PRO A 32 -1.75 -7.22 -16.51
CA PRO A 32 -2.99 -7.99 -16.55
C PRO A 32 -3.84 -7.77 -15.29
N GLU A 33 -5.16 -7.75 -15.45
CA GLU A 33 -6.14 -7.63 -14.36
C GLU A 33 -5.84 -8.66 -13.24
N GLY A 34 -5.83 -8.22 -11.98
CA GLY A 34 -5.50 -9.07 -10.83
C GLY A 34 -4.00 -9.24 -10.51
N THR A 35 -3.09 -8.65 -11.30
CA THR A 35 -1.64 -8.64 -11.00
C THR A 35 -1.30 -7.69 -9.85
N VAL A 36 -2.10 -6.65 -9.67
CA VAL A 36 -1.90 -5.55 -8.71
C VAL A 36 -1.82 -6.08 -7.28
N ARG A 37 -2.78 -6.92 -6.89
CA ARG A 37 -2.80 -7.55 -5.58
C ARG A 37 -1.58 -8.43 -5.33
N HIS A 38 -1.11 -9.16 -6.34
CA HIS A 38 0.06 -10.01 -6.22
C HIS A 38 1.34 -9.20 -6.00
N GLU A 39 1.53 -8.15 -6.80
CA GLU A 39 2.69 -7.26 -6.69
C GLU A 39 2.67 -6.45 -5.38
N LEU A 40 1.48 -6.03 -4.93
CA LEU A 40 1.31 -5.37 -3.64
C LEU A 40 1.74 -6.30 -2.50
N LEU A 41 1.26 -7.54 -2.48
CA LEU A 41 1.64 -8.55 -1.47
C LEU A 41 3.15 -8.82 -1.49
N ALA A 42 3.75 -8.98 -2.67
CA ALA A 42 5.18 -9.22 -2.80
C ALA A 42 6.02 -8.03 -2.31
N GLY A 43 5.58 -6.80 -2.59
CA GLY A 43 6.23 -5.59 -2.12
C GLY A 43 6.13 -5.41 -0.61
N LEU A 44 4.96 -5.67 -0.02
CA LEU A 44 4.75 -5.63 1.42
C LEU A 44 5.62 -6.67 2.15
N ASP A 45 5.67 -7.90 1.66
CA ASP A 45 6.52 -8.97 2.22
C ASP A 45 8.01 -8.60 2.15
N SER A 46 8.45 -8.04 1.02
CA SER A 46 9.84 -7.55 0.85
C SER A 46 10.19 -6.42 1.81
N ALA A 47 9.21 -5.59 2.19
CA ALA A 47 9.35 -4.53 3.18
C ALA A 47 9.19 -5.03 4.63
N GLY A 48 8.86 -6.31 4.84
CA GLY A 48 8.57 -6.86 6.17
C GLY A 48 7.25 -6.36 6.77
N ILE A 49 6.35 -5.83 5.94
CA ILE A 49 5.07 -5.27 6.36
C ILE A 49 3.99 -6.34 6.22
N ARG A 50 3.16 -6.46 7.25
CA ARG A 50 1.96 -7.29 7.20
C ARG A 50 0.74 -6.41 7.33
N LEU A 51 -0.11 -6.47 6.30
CA LEU A 51 -1.44 -5.90 6.30
C LEU A 51 -2.47 -7.02 6.34
N GLU A 52 -3.66 -6.72 6.83
CA GLU A 52 -4.80 -7.62 6.74
C GLU A 52 -5.27 -7.74 5.27
N ASP A 53 -5.87 -8.88 4.92
CA ASP A 53 -6.31 -9.13 3.54
C ASP A 53 -7.31 -8.06 3.04
N ALA A 54 -8.12 -7.50 3.95
CA ALA A 54 -9.05 -6.41 3.65
C ALA A 54 -8.33 -5.07 3.33
N GLU A 55 -7.20 -4.79 3.97
CA GLU A 55 -6.37 -3.60 3.71
C GLU A 55 -5.64 -3.74 2.37
N VAL A 56 -5.09 -4.92 2.11
CA VAL A 56 -4.47 -5.27 0.81
C VAL A 56 -5.49 -5.13 -0.33
N THR A 57 -6.71 -5.60 -0.12
CA THR A 57 -7.79 -5.49 -1.11
C THR A 57 -8.16 -4.03 -1.37
N ARG A 58 -8.37 -3.23 -0.32
CA ARG A 58 -8.65 -1.78 -0.46
C ARG A 58 -7.56 -1.04 -1.23
N LEU A 59 -6.29 -1.35 -0.97
CA LEU A 59 -5.17 -0.76 -1.70
C LEU A 59 -5.15 -1.21 -3.15
N ALA A 60 -5.36 -2.50 -3.43
CA ALA A 60 -5.38 -3.01 -4.79
C ALA A 60 -6.51 -2.36 -5.62
N ASP A 61 -7.73 -2.32 -5.07
CA ASP A 61 -8.89 -1.68 -5.70
C ASP A 61 -8.61 -0.20 -5.98
N ALA A 62 -8.03 0.52 -5.00
CA ALA A 62 -7.70 1.94 -5.16
C ALA A 62 -6.68 2.20 -6.28
N ILE A 63 -5.72 1.29 -6.50
CA ILE A 63 -4.73 1.43 -7.58
C ILE A 63 -5.33 1.02 -8.93
N GLU A 64 -6.21 0.01 -8.97
CA GLU A 64 -6.91 -0.39 -10.20
C GLU A 64 -7.94 0.65 -10.66
N GLU A 65 -8.63 1.33 -9.73
CA GLU A 65 -9.64 2.34 -10.05
C GLU A 65 -9.07 3.72 -10.38
N GLN A 66 -7.90 4.08 -9.83
CA GLN A 66 -7.31 5.39 -10.05
C GLN A 66 -6.25 5.37 -11.16
N HIS A 67 -6.50 6.13 -12.23
CA HIS A 67 -5.48 6.52 -13.22
C HIS A 67 -4.54 7.61 -12.65
N GLY A 68 -4.00 7.42 -11.44
CA GLY A 68 -3.23 8.43 -10.71
C GLY A 68 -2.56 7.89 -9.44
N ALA A 69 -1.84 8.77 -8.73
CA ALA A 69 -1.16 8.40 -7.50
C ALA A 69 -2.17 8.08 -6.38
N VAL A 70 -2.05 6.90 -5.79
CA VAL A 70 -2.86 6.45 -4.64
C VAL A 70 -2.17 6.84 -3.34
N ASP A 71 -2.90 7.43 -2.41
CA ASP A 71 -2.42 7.71 -1.05
C ASP A 71 -2.82 6.57 -0.10
N ALA A 72 -1.83 5.82 0.38
CA ALA A 72 -2.02 4.69 1.28
C ALA A 72 -2.62 5.09 2.63
N ALA A 73 -2.26 6.26 3.18
CA ALA A 73 -2.78 6.73 4.45
C ALA A 73 -4.27 7.06 4.35
N SER A 74 -4.69 7.65 3.23
CA SER A 74 -6.09 7.91 2.93
C SER A 74 -6.92 6.62 2.78
N VAL A 75 -6.35 5.58 2.17
CA VAL A 75 -7.04 4.28 1.95
C VAL A 75 -7.15 3.44 3.23
N LEU A 76 -6.08 3.44 4.05
CA LEU A 76 -6.00 2.63 5.27
C LEU A 76 -6.62 3.31 6.49
N GLY A 77 -6.64 4.64 6.53
CA GLY A 77 -7.23 5.43 7.62
C GLY A 77 -8.75 5.64 7.52
N GLY A 78 -9.38 5.17 6.43
CA GLY A 78 -10.82 5.21 6.18
C GLY A 78 -11.59 4.02 6.73
#